data_AF-A0A917HLK4-F1
#
_entry.id   AF-A0A917HLK4-F1
#
_cell.length_a   1.000
_cell.length_b   1.000
_cell.length_c   1.000
_cell.angle_alpha   90.00
_cell.angle_beta   90.00
_cell.angle_gamma   90.00
#
_symmetry.space_group_name_H-M   'P 1'
#
loop_
_entity.id
_entity.type
_entity.pdbx_description
1 polymer ?
#
loop_
_entity_poly.entity_id
_entity_poly.type
_entity_poly.pdbx_seq_one_letter_code
_entity_poly.pdbx_strand_id
1 'polypeptide(L)'
;MLKLALMLTRAKFCRQILASAILFAFVCPFALHAQTPQGKIAPKPLFRDPVHDGAADPTVIWNQSKKQWWMFYTNRRADQTPADPKDVAWLHQTRIGIATSSDHGATWKYRGIANIPYGQPDYTQWAPAIINVDGTYHMFLTIVPGTFHTWDAPRYIIHLTSHDLEHWKFLSKLDLASDRVIDPCVFHLPNGTWRLWYKDERDHSHIHFADSTDLNTWTPRGAAITDRSSEGPIVFRWHDEYWMIVDAWHGLGVYHSTDATNWQRQPENILGIPGTIPTDRTIGHHADIILSGQRAYIFYFTHQGGPDDDPSLPHSGSRTVIQIAELHWNNGALTVDRNQPTHVWLEPGEPNR
;
A
#
# COMPACT_ATOMS: atom_id res chain seq x y z
N MET A 1 105.93 -12.70 46.07
CA MET A 1 106.67 -12.88 44.79
C MET A 1 105.65 -12.95 43.64
N LEU A 2 106.04 -12.46 42.46
CA LEU A 2 105.54 -12.77 41.09
C LEU A 2 104.07 -13.19 40.79
N LYS A 3 103.41 -12.33 40.00
CA LYS A 3 102.80 -12.56 38.65
C LYS A 3 101.56 -13.48 38.40
N LEU A 4 100.55 -12.86 37.72
CA LEU A 4 99.70 -13.36 36.59
C LEU A 4 98.79 -14.61 36.85
N ALA A 5 97.66 -14.91 36.17
CA ALA A 5 96.68 -14.25 35.27
C ALA A 5 95.43 -15.21 35.12
N LEU A 6 94.33 -15.02 34.36
CA LEU A 6 93.76 -13.96 33.50
C LEU A 6 92.23 -14.20 33.30
N MET A 7 91.46 -13.14 32.97
CA MET A 7 90.27 -13.13 32.08
C MET A 7 88.89 -13.70 32.50
N LEU A 8 87.86 -13.21 31.76
CA LEU A 8 86.41 -13.57 31.73
C LEU A 8 85.56 -12.94 32.88
N THR A 9 84.36 -12.35 32.69
CA THR A 9 83.54 -12.12 31.47
C THR A 9 82.61 -10.89 31.57
N ARG A 10 82.15 -10.44 30.39
CA ARG A 10 81.14 -9.41 30.03
C ARG A 10 79.92 -9.21 30.96
N ALA A 11 79.46 -7.95 31.05
CA ALA A 11 78.16 -7.52 30.49
C ALA A 11 78.07 -5.97 30.39
N LYS A 12 77.72 -5.43 29.21
CA LYS A 12 77.27 -4.03 29.04
C LYS A 12 75.89 -4.04 28.38
N PHE A 13 74.91 -3.41 29.04
CA PHE A 13 73.57 -3.21 28.49
C PHE A 13 73.62 -2.11 27.42
N CYS A 14 73.10 -2.36 26.23
CA CYS A 14 72.95 -1.35 25.18
C CYS A 14 71.46 -1.14 24.89
N ARG A 15 70.97 0.09 25.02
CA ARG A 15 69.55 0.41 24.77
C ARG A 15 69.31 0.52 23.25
N GLN A 16 68.43 -0.31 22.71
CA GLN A 16 67.79 -0.04 21.43
C GLN A 16 66.46 0.68 21.68
N ILE A 17 66.26 1.80 21.00
CA ILE A 17 64.97 2.51 20.96
C ILE A 17 64.28 2.08 19.66
N LEU A 18 63.19 1.31 19.75
CA LEU A 18 62.28 1.13 18.61
C LEU A 18 61.30 2.29 18.57
N ALA A 19 61.29 3.03 17.46
CA ALA A 19 60.22 3.96 17.13
C ALA A 19 59.05 3.17 16.54
N SER A 20 57.90 3.16 17.23
CA SER A 20 56.66 2.56 16.70
C SER A 20 55.83 3.63 16.01
N ALA A 21 55.78 3.60 14.68
CA ALA A 21 54.86 4.42 13.91
C ALA A 21 53.46 3.78 13.94
N ILE A 22 52.52 4.39 14.66
CA ILE A 22 51.12 3.96 14.69
C ILE A 22 50.41 4.55 13.46
N LEU A 23 50.11 3.69 12.49
CA LEU A 23 49.34 4.06 11.31
C LEU A 23 47.85 4.09 11.67
N PHE A 24 47.29 5.29 11.90
CA PHE A 24 45.85 5.47 12.04
C PHE A 24 45.17 5.26 10.67
N ALA A 25 44.78 4.03 10.38
CA ALA A 25 43.91 3.73 9.25
C ALA A 25 42.51 4.32 9.54
N PHE A 26 42.12 5.36 8.81
CA PHE A 26 40.74 5.83 8.75
C PHE A 26 39.89 4.74 8.10
N VAL A 27 39.31 3.84 8.91
CA VAL A 27 38.26 2.94 8.47
C VAL A 27 36.97 3.75 8.37
N CYS A 28 36.76 4.39 7.21
CA CYS A 28 35.42 4.84 6.86
C CYS A 28 34.51 3.60 6.80
N PRO A 29 33.44 3.53 7.61
CA PRO A 29 32.45 2.48 7.45
C PRO A 29 31.69 2.75 6.16
N PHE A 30 32.13 2.14 5.06
CA PHE A 30 31.27 1.99 3.89
C PHE A 30 30.06 1.18 4.34
N ALA A 31 28.93 1.85 4.50
CA ALA A 31 27.65 1.20 4.67
C ALA A 31 27.39 0.35 3.43
N LEU A 32 27.63 -0.96 3.57
CA LEU A 32 27.24 -1.99 2.61
C LEU A 32 25.71 -1.98 2.52
N HIS A 33 25.18 -1.10 1.67
CA HIS A 33 23.79 -1.14 1.26
C HIS A 33 23.62 -2.44 0.49
N ALA A 34 23.01 -3.44 1.15
CA ALA A 34 22.61 -4.67 0.50
C ALA A 34 21.71 -4.29 -0.68
N GLN A 35 22.07 -4.72 -1.88
CA GLN A 35 21.22 -4.51 -3.05
C GLN A 35 19.92 -5.28 -2.83
N THR A 36 18.79 -4.57 -2.77
CA THR A 36 17.46 -5.19 -2.76
C THR A 36 17.38 -6.14 -3.96
N PRO A 37 17.06 -7.44 -3.76
CA PRO A 37 16.98 -8.40 -4.85
C PRO A 37 16.03 -7.90 -5.94
N GLN A 38 16.41 -8.10 -7.20
CA GLN A 38 15.58 -7.68 -8.34
C GLN A 38 14.18 -8.29 -8.26
N GLY A 39 14.10 -9.57 -7.90
CA GLY A 39 12.84 -10.30 -7.76
C GLY A 39 12.38 -10.98 -9.03
N LYS A 40 11.28 -11.75 -8.91
CA LYS A 40 10.66 -12.45 -10.04
C LYS A 40 9.77 -11.49 -10.81
N ILE A 41 9.63 -11.70 -12.12
CA ILE A 41 8.64 -10.95 -12.92
C ILE A 41 7.24 -11.36 -12.46
N ALA A 42 6.42 -10.37 -12.10
CA ALA A 42 4.99 -10.58 -11.84
C ALA A 42 4.21 -10.82 -13.15
N PRO A 43 3.17 -11.67 -13.13
CA PRO A 43 2.28 -11.82 -14.28
C PRO A 43 1.45 -10.54 -14.50
N LYS A 44 0.92 -10.41 -15.72
CA LYS A 44 -0.14 -9.44 -16.06
C LYS A 44 -1.34 -10.25 -16.59
N PRO A 45 -2.51 -10.23 -15.91
CA PRO A 45 -2.76 -9.52 -14.65
C PRO A 45 -1.98 -10.13 -13.48
N LEU A 46 -1.73 -9.34 -12.43
CA LEU A 46 -1.10 -9.82 -11.21
C LEU A 46 -2.03 -10.82 -10.49
N PHE A 47 -3.31 -10.46 -10.40
CA PHE A 47 -4.34 -11.27 -9.77
C PHE A 47 -5.70 -11.03 -10.42
N ARG A 48 -6.47 -12.11 -10.58
CA ARG A 48 -7.86 -12.14 -11.04
C ARG A 48 -8.66 -12.93 -10.01
N ASP A 49 -9.77 -12.37 -9.52
CA ASP A 49 -10.64 -13.07 -8.57
C ASP A 49 -11.35 -14.26 -9.23
N PRO A 50 -11.27 -15.48 -8.68
CA PRO A 50 -11.87 -16.67 -9.30
C PRO A 50 -13.36 -16.87 -8.97
N VAL A 51 -13.99 -15.97 -8.21
CA VAL A 51 -15.38 -16.11 -7.76
C VAL A 51 -16.31 -15.22 -8.59
N HIS A 52 -16.00 -13.93 -8.67
CA HIS A 52 -16.79 -12.90 -9.36
C HIS A 52 -16.02 -12.13 -10.43
N ASP A 53 -14.69 -12.31 -10.55
CA ASP A 53 -13.82 -11.61 -11.53
C ASP A 53 -13.89 -10.08 -11.44
N GLY A 54 -14.09 -9.58 -10.21
CA GLY A 54 -14.20 -8.16 -9.88
C GLY A 54 -13.26 -7.74 -8.77
N ALA A 55 -11.98 -8.10 -8.87
CA ALA A 55 -10.97 -7.71 -7.89
C ALA A 55 -10.67 -6.21 -8.04
N ALA A 56 -10.92 -5.41 -7.00
CA ALA A 56 -10.69 -3.97 -6.98
C ALA A 56 -10.23 -3.47 -5.61
N ASP A 57 -9.80 -2.22 -5.54
CA ASP A 57 -9.46 -1.50 -4.31
C ASP A 57 -8.55 -2.33 -3.37
N PRO A 58 -7.33 -2.72 -3.83
CA PRO A 58 -6.47 -3.63 -3.10
C PRO A 58 -5.91 -2.97 -1.84
N THR A 59 -5.55 -3.77 -0.83
CA THR A 59 -4.61 -3.42 0.23
C THR A 59 -3.71 -4.60 0.52
N VAL A 60 -2.39 -4.37 0.48
CA VAL A 60 -1.35 -5.36 0.65
C VAL A 60 -0.67 -5.19 2.01
N ILE A 61 -0.54 -6.28 2.75
CA ILE A 61 0.05 -6.30 4.09
C ILE A 61 0.75 -7.64 4.37
N TRP A 62 1.79 -7.61 5.19
CA TRP A 62 2.52 -8.80 5.61
C TRP A 62 1.83 -9.49 6.80
N ASN A 63 1.53 -10.78 6.67
CA ASN A 63 1.08 -11.61 7.78
C ASN A 63 2.30 -12.14 8.57
N GLN A 64 2.57 -11.53 9.73
CA GLN A 64 3.70 -11.86 10.61
C GLN A 64 3.67 -13.33 11.04
N SER A 65 2.48 -13.86 11.37
CA SER A 65 2.31 -15.23 11.87
C SER A 65 2.54 -16.29 10.79
N LYS A 66 2.01 -16.05 9.57
CA LYS A 66 2.11 -16.99 8.44
C LYS A 66 3.39 -16.81 7.62
N LYS A 67 4.10 -15.70 7.81
CA LYS A 67 5.27 -15.26 7.03
C LYS A 67 4.97 -15.21 5.52
N GLN A 68 3.88 -14.54 5.18
CA GLN A 68 3.35 -14.43 3.82
C GLN A 68 2.77 -13.04 3.56
N TRP A 69 2.84 -12.60 2.31
CA TRP A 69 2.16 -11.38 1.85
C TRP A 69 0.70 -11.67 1.57
N TRP A 70 -0.18 -10.79 2.05
CA TRP A 70 -1.64 -10.91 1.96
C TRP A 70 -2.18 -9.68 1.25
N MET A 71 -3.16 -9.88 0.38
CA MET A 71 -3.87 -8.84 -0.36
C MET A 71 -5.35 -8.98 -0.05
N PHE A 72 -5.91 -7.92 0.50
CA PHE A 72 -7.34 -7.73 0.70
C PHE A 72 -7.87 -6.90 -0.47
N TYR A 73 -9.06 -7.19 -0.97
CA TYR A 73 -9.63 -6.46 -2.11
C TYR A 73 -11.16 -6.43 -2.03
N THR A 74 -11.78 -5.37 -2.52
CA THR A 74 -13.22 -5.36 -2.79
C THR A 74 -13.51 -6.44 -3.83
N ASN A 75 -14.33 -7.43 -3.50
CA ASN A 75 -14.80 -8.42 -4.46
C ASN A 75 -16.12 -7.97 -5.09
N ARG A 76 -16.01 -7.18 -6.18
CA ARG A 76 -17.15 -6.70 -6.99
C ARG A 76 -17.80 -7.88 -7.71
N ARG A 77 -19.13 -7.91 -7.77
CA ARG A 77 -19.89 -9.05 -8.34
C ARG A 77 -20.02 -8.94 -9.86
N ALA A 78 -18.89 -8.85 -10.55
CA ALA A 78 -18.82 -8.57 -12.00
C ALA A 78 -19.26 -9.75 -12.90
N ASP A 79 -19.65 -10.87 -12.29
CA ASP A 79 -20.40 -11.98 -12.88
C ASP A 79 -21.91 -11.72 -12.96
N GLN A 80 -22.43 -10.69 -12.29
CA GLN A 80 -23.84 -10.30 -12.36
C GLN A 80 -24.17 -9.52 -13.63
N THR A 81 -25.36 -9.78 -14.18
CA THR A 81 -25.82 -9.23 -15.48
C THR A 81 -27.10 -8.40 -15.29
N PRO A 82 -27.02 -7.18 -14.73
CA PRO A 82 -28.19 -6.35 -14.54
C PRO A 82 -28.80 -5.92 -15.89
N ALA A 83 -30.13 -5.88 -15.96
CA ALA A 83 -30.85 -5.53 -17.18
C ALA A 83 -30.77 -4.04 -17.55
N ASP A 84 -30.63 -3.15 -16.55
CA ASP A 84 -30.34 -1.73 -16.76
C ASP A 84 -28.82 -1.51 -16.64
N PRO A 85 -28.12 -0.98 -17.66
CA PRO A 85 -26.69 -0.68 -17.57
C PRO A 85 -26.34 0.41 -16.54
N LYS A 86 -27.33 1.10 -15.94
CA LYS A 86 -27.14 2.04 -14.83
C LYS A 86 -27.26 1.41 -13.45
N ASP A 87 -27.70 0.15 -13.36
CA ASP A 87 -27.86 -0.54 -12.09
C ASP A 87 -26.48 -0.90 -11.51
N VAL A 88 -26.23 -0.40 -10.29
CA VAL A 88 -24.96 -0.61 -9.57
C VAL A 88 -25.04 -1.73 -8.53
N ALA A 89 -26.11 -2.52 -8.48
CA ALA A 89 -26.26 -3.60 -7.49
C ALA A 89 -25.12 -4.64 -7.51
N TRP A 90 -24.44 -4.82 -8.64
CA TRP A 90 -23.24 -5.66 -8.76
C TRP A 90 -22.03 -5.14 -7.96
N LEU A 91 -21.99 -3.83 -7.67
CA LEU A 91 -21.02 -3.19 -6.77
C LEU A 91 -21.45 -3.26 -5.30
N HIS A 92 -22.67 -3.72 -5.00
CA HIS A 92 -23.19 -3.89 -3.65
C HIS A 92 -23.15 -5.34 -3.17
N GLN A 93 -23.37 -5.58 -1.86
CA GLN A 93 -23.24 -6.87 -1.17
C GLN A 93 -21.87 -7.53 -1.41
N THR A 94 -20.87 -6.73 -1.76
CA THR A 94 -19.47 -7.15 -1.90
C THR A 94 -18.91 -7.55 -0.56
N ARG A 95 -17.97 -8.50 -0.59
CA ARG A 95 -17.16 -8.91 0.55
C ARG A 95 -15.71 -8.58 0.26
N ILE A 96 -14.90 -8.51 1.31
CA ILE A 96 -13.46 -8.39 1.13
C ILE A 96 -12.88 -9.76 0.81
N GLY A 97 -12.38 -9.93 -0.42
CA GLY A 97 -11.63 -11.11 -0.84
C GLY A 97 -10.21 -11.10 -0.27
N ILE A 98 -9.59 -12.28 -0.17
CA ILE A 98 -8.21 -12.45 0.27
C ILE A 98 -7.44 -13.25 -0.78
N ALA A 99 -6.28 -12.73 -1.19
CA ALA A 99 -5.25 -13.46 -1.92
C ALA A 99 -3.93 -13.45 -1.12
N THR A 100 -3.08 -14.44 -1.34
CA THR A 100 -1.77 -14.57 -0.65
C THR A 100 -0.62 -14.87 -1.60
N SER A 101 0.53 -14.26 -1.34
CA SER A 101 1.82 -14.55 -1.98
C SER A 101 2.82 -15.11 -0.97
N SER A 102 3.51 -16.17 -1.39
CA SER A 102 4.61 -16.80 -0.64
C SER A 102 5.95 -16.68 -1.38
N ASP A 103 6.03 -15.80 -2.38
CA ASP A 103 7.22 -15.61 -3.22
C ASP A 103 7.53 -14.13 -3.48
N HIS A 104 7.51 -13.36 -2.38
CA HIS A 104 7.85 -11.93 -2.36
C HIS A 104 6.95 -11.05 -3.25
N GLY A 105 5.66 -11.38 -3.34
CA GLY A 105 4.66 -10.58 -4.04
C GLY A 105 4.56 -10.84 -5.55
N ALA A 106 5.35 -11.76 -6.10
CA ALA A 106 5.39 -12.02 -7.53
C ALA A 106 4.18 -12.85 -8.03
N THR A 107 3.69 -13.81 -7.25
CA THR A 107 2.48 -14.58 -7.59
C THR A 107 1.48 -14.63 -6.45
N TRP A 108 0.19 -14.58 -6.77
CA TRP A 108 -0.91 -14.49 -5.82
C TRP A 108 -1.90 -15.62 -6.00
N LYS A 109 -2.37 -16.19 -4.90
CA LYS A 109 -3.34 -17.28 -4.86
C LYS A 109 -4.55 -16.88 -4.03
N TYR A 110 -5.75 -17.11 -4.55
CA TYR A 110 -6.99 -16.91 -3.81
C TYR A 110 -6.99 -17.74 -2.51
N ARG A 111 -7.42 -17.12 -1.41
CA ARG A 111 -7.50 -17.73 -0.07
C ARG A 111 -8.93 -17.86 0.43
N GLY A 112 -9.83 -16.96 0.05
CA GLY A 112 -11.20 -16.90 0.55
C GLY A 112 -11.72 -15.47 0.66
N ILE A 113 -12.63 -15.25 1.60
CA ILE A 113 -13.13 -13.92 2.01
C ILE A 113 -12.80 -13.67 3.48
N ALA A 114 -12.62 -12.41 3.86
CA ALA A 114 -12.37 -12.00 5.23
C ALA A 114 -13.62 -12.19 6.11
N ASN A 115 -13.45 -12.79 7.29
CA ASN A 115 -14.53 -12.94 8.26
C ASN A 115 -14.72 -11.64 9.06
N ILE A 116 -15.60 -10.77 8.56
CA ILE A 116 -15.92 -9.46 9.14
C ILE A 116 -17.30 -9.54 9.81
N PRO A 117 -17.37 -9.64 11.16
CA PRO A 117 -18.63 -9.82 11.89
C PRO A 117 -19.34 -8.48 12.14
N TYR A 118 -19.76 -7.81 11.07
CA TYR A 118 -20.46 -6.53 11.15
C TYR A 118 -21.58 -6.42 10.09
N GLY A 119 -22.71 -5.86 10.52
CA GLY A 119 -23.86 -5.60 9.64
C GLY A 119 -24.71 -6.84 9.35
N GLN A 120 -25.51 -6.73 8.29
CA GLN A 120 -26.40 -7.80 7.82
C GLN A 120 -25.79 -8.59 6.63
N PRO A 121 -26.34 -9.76 6.25
CA PRO A 121 -25.84 -10.56 5.12
C PRO A 121 -25.86 -9.86 3.75
N ASP A 122 -26.62 -8.77 3.60
CA ASP A 122 -26.73 -7.93 2.40
C ASP A 122 -25.87 -6.66 2.46
N TYR A 123 -25.19 -6.38 3.58
CA TYR A 123 -24.29 -5.22 3.70
C TYR A 123 -23.09 -5.36 2.77
N THR A 124 -22.70 -4.23 2.21
CA THR A 124 -21.60 -4.06 1.25
C THR A 124 -20.32 -3.68 1.99
N GLN A 125 -19.18 -4.23 1.55
CA GLN A 125 -17.84 -3.94 2.09
C GLN A 125 -16.91 -3.47 0.96
N TRP A 126 -16.31 -2.28 1.09
CA TRP A 126 -15.44 -1.66 0.09
C TRP A 126 -14.13 -1.15 0.69
N ALA A 127 -13.07 -1.12 -0.13
CA ALA A 127 -11.81 -0.41 0.10
C ALA A 127 -11.28 -0.57 1.54
N PRO A 128 -10.79 -1.77 1.91
CA PRO A 128 -10.17 -1.99 3.21
C PRO A 128 -8.81 -1.28 3.24
N ALA A 129 -8.53 -0.50 4.28
CA ALA A 129 -7.17 -0.08 4.62
C ALA A 129 -6.72 -0.78 5.90
N ILE A 130 -5.54 -1.39 5.86
CA ILE A 130 -5.03 -2.22 6.95
C ILE A 130 -3.62 -1.78 7.33
N ILE A 131 -3.41 -1.55 8.62
CA ILE A 131 -2.10 -1.33 9.24
C ILE A 131 -1.86 -2.37 10.33
N ASN A 132 -0.61 -2.52 10.77
CA ASN A 132 -0.26 -3.26 11.98
C ASN A 132 0.28 -2.26 13.02
N VAL A 133 -0.07 -2.47 14.28
CA VAL A 133 0.40 -1.70 15.43
C VAL A 133 0.72 -2.69 16.54
N ASP A 134 1.99 -2.83 16.88
CA ASP A 134 2.50 -3.72 17.94
C ASP A 134 1.96 -5.17 17.88
N GLY A 135 1.76 -5.71 16.67
CA GLY A 135 1.24 -7.07 16.44
C GLY A 135 -0.29 -7.19 16.47
N THR A 136 -1.00 -6.05 16.49
CA THR A 136 -2.44 -5.98 16.25
C THR A 136 -2.69 -5.36 14.88
N TYR A 137 -3.39 -6.08 14.01
CA TYR A 137 -3.86 -5.54 12.74
C TYR A 137 -5.12 -4.72 12.95
N HIS A 138 -5.13 -3.52 12.39
CA HIS A 138 -6.26 -2.59 12.40
C HIS A 138 -6.75 -2.42 10.97
N MET A 139 -8.01 -2.76 10.71
CA MET A 139 -8.68 -2.53 9.42
C MET A 139 -9.70 -1.40 9.56
N PHE A 140 -9.57 -0.41 8.70
CA PHE A 140 -10.58 0.62 8.44
C PHE A 140 -11.31 0.23 7.16
N LEU A 141 -12.63 0.15 7.21
CA LEU A 141 -13.43 -0.46 6.15
C LEU A 141 -14.69 0.35 5.86
N THR A 142 -14.95 0.60 4.57
CA THR A 142 -16.18 1.24 4.12
C THR A 142 -17.34 0.24 4.13
N ILE A 143 -18.47 0.65 4.72
CA ILE A 143 -19.71 -0.12 4.77
C ILE A 143 -20.85 0.67 4.12
N VAL A 144 -21.58 0.01 3.20
CA VAL A 144 -22.91 0.45 2.76
C VAL A 144 -23.95 -0.50 3.37
N PRO A 145 -24.96 -0.03 4.12
CA PRO A 145 -25.85 -0.88 4.90
C PRO A 145 -27.00 -1.47 4.07
N GLY A 146 -26.65 -2.24 3.04
CA GLY A 146 -27.58 -2.99 2.20
C GLY A 146 -27.11 -3.09 0.74
N THR A 147 -28.04 -3.51 -0.12
CA THR A 147 -27.89 -3.53 -1.58
C THR A 147 -28.74 -2.44 -2.23
N PHE A 148 -28.15 -1.68 -3.14
CA PHE A 148 -28.80 -0.55 -3.81
C PHE A 148 -28.62 -0.63 -5.33
N HIS A 149 -29.59 -0.12 -6.08
CA HIS A 149 -29.55 -0.08 -7.55
C HIS A 149 -29.05 1.28 -8.08
N THR A 150 -28.76 2.23 -7.18
CA THR A 150 -28.21 3.55 -7.50
C THR A 150 -27.19 3.95 -6.45
N TRP A 151 -26.35 4.94 -6.77
CA TRP A 151 -25.37 5.51 -5.85
C TRP A 151 -25.97 6.32 -4.68
N ASP A 152 -27.29 6.39 -4.49
CA ASP A 152 -27.90 7.17 -3.41
C ASP A 152 -28.19 6.33 -2.15
N ALA A 153 -27.12 6.05 -1.40
CA ALA A 153 -27.13 5.25 -0.17
C ALA A 153 -26.32 5.92 0.97
N PRO A 154 -26.59 5.66 2.25
CA PRO A 154 -25.66 6.02 3.32
C PRO A 154 -24.41 5.13 3.26
N ARG A 155 -23.23 5.64 3.59
CA ARG A 155 -21.99 4.85 3.67
C ARG A 155 -21.03 5.45 4.70
N TYR A 156 -20.36 4.58 5.45
CA TYR A 156 -19.54 4.99 6.60
C TYR A 156 -18.38 4.04 6.83
N ILE A 157 -17.36 4.53 7.54
CA ILE A 157 -16.16 3.76 7.86
C ILE A 157 -16.30 3.12 9.25
N ILE A 158 -15.93 1.85 9.36
CA ILE A 158 -15.80 1.11 10.63
C ILE A 158 -14.34 0.76 10.91
N HIS A 159 -14.04 0.53 12.18
CA HIS A 159 -12.76 0.04 12.68
C HIS A 159 -12.90 -1.40 13.18
N LEU A 160 -12.03 -2.27 12.69
CA LEU A 160 -11.92 -3.69 13.00
C LEU A 160 -10.49 -4.00 13.50
N THR A 161 -10.36 -5.01 14.36
CA THR A 161 -9.05 -5.49 14.86
C THR A 161 -8.88 -6.99 14.62
N SER A 162 -7.64 -7.44 14.41
CA SER A 162 -7.28 -8.87 14.26
C SER A 162 -5.84 -9.12 14.74
N HIS A 163 -5.52 -10.36 15.12
CA HIS A 163 -4.13 -10.78 15.38
C HIS A 163 -3.57 -11.72 14.30
N ASP A 164 -4.41 -12.17 13.36
CA ASP A 164 -4.04 -13.20 12.37
C ASP A 164 -4.44 -12.87 10.92
N LEU A 165 -5.10 -11.72 10.70
CA LEU A 165 -5.69 -11.26 9.44
C LEU A 165 -6.87 -12.12 8.91
N GLU A 166 -7.30 -13.13 9.66
CA GLU A 166 -8.42 -14.04 9.31
C GLU A 166 -9.67 -13.68 10.10
N HIS A 167 -9.52 -13.57 11.42
CA HIS A 167 -10.60 -13.35 12.38
C HIS A 167 -10.61 -11.88 12.81
N TRP A 168 -11.62 -11.15 12.33
CA TRP A 168 -11.79 -9.74 12.66
C TRP A 168 -12.78 -9.54 13.80
N LYS A 169 -12.54 -8.54 14.63
CA LYS A 169 -13.41 -8.08 15.70
C LYS A 169 -13.78 -6.63 15.45
N PHE A 170 -15.08 -6.32 15.38
CA PHE A 170 -15.58 -4.95 15.35
C PHE A 170 -15.18 -4.19 16.62
N LEU A 171 -14.63 -2.98 16.45
CA LEU A 171 -14.25 -2.09 17.54
C LEU A 171 -15.18 -0.88 17.63
N SER A 172 -15.32 -0.13 16.53
CA SER A 172 -16.11 1.11 16.51
C SER A 172 -16.58 1.46 15.09
N LYS A 173 -17.62 2.30 15.00
CA LYS A 173 -17.93 3.09 13.79
C LYS A 173 -17.30 4.47 13.99
N LEU A 174 -16.62 4.99 12.98
CA LEU A 174 -15.98 6.30 13.09
C LEU A 174 -17.03 7.42 12.98
N ASP A 175 -16.86 8.47 13.79
CA ASP A 175 -17.58 9.72 13.63
C ASP A 175 -16.71 10.68 12.81
N LEU A 176 -17.08 10.84 11.54
CA LEU A 176 -16.36 11.67 10.57
C LEU A 176 -17.17 12.91 10.14
N ALA A 177 -18.22 13.26 10.89
CA ALA A 177 -19.13 14.37 10.61
C ALA A 177 -19.87 14.34 9.24
N SER A 178 -19.80 13.23 8.50
CA SER A 178 -20.52 13.00 7.23
C SER A 178 -21.08 11.57 7.16
N ASP A 179 -22.22 11.41 6.47
CA ASP A 179 -22.92 10.14 6.24
C ASP A 179 -22.61 9.51 4.87
N ARG A 180 -21.69 10.12 4.10
CA ARG A 180 -21.22 9.57 2.81
C ARG A 180 -19.70 9.56 2.67
N VAL A 181 -19.03 8.88 3.61
CA VAL A 181 -17.57 8.75 3.67
C VAL A 181 -17.10 7.36 3.26
N ILE A 182 -16.09 7.29 2.38
CA ILE A 182 -15.51 6.05 1.84
C ILE A 182 -13.99 6.12 1.75
N ASP A 183 -13.38 5.00 1.37
CA ASP A 183 -11.97 4.87 0.99
C ASP A 183 -10.99 5.39 2.05
N PRO A 184 -10.95 4.76 3.23
CA PRO A 184 -10.02 5.11 4.29
C PRO A 184 -8.56 4.90 3.87
N CYS A 185 -7.64 5.73 4.37
CA CYS A 185 -6.22 5.43 4.47
C CYS A 185 -5.67 6.01 5.78
N VAL A 186 -4.88 5.23 6.52
CA VAL A 186 -4.32 5.62 7.82
C VAL A 186 -2.80 5.65 7.80
N PHE A 187 -2.21 6.64 8.46
CA PHE A 187 -0.77 6.87 8.58
C PHE A 187 -0.41 7.31 10.01
N HIS A 188 0.78 6.95 10.52
CA HIS A 188 1.29 7.46 11.80
C HIS A 188 2.21 8.67 11.61
N LEU A 189 1.80 9.84 12.07
CA LEU A 189 2.57 11.07 11.89
C LEU A 189 3.73 11.16 12.92
N PRO A 190 4.86 11.83 12.59
CA PRO A 190 6.02 11.94 13.49
C PRO A 190 5.75 12.65 14.82
N ASN A 191 4.63 13.37 14.92
CA ASN A 191 4.16 13.98 16.17
C ASN A 191 3.46 12.99 17.12
N GLY A 192 3.39 11.70 16.75
CA GLY A 192 2.74 10.63 17.50
C GLY A 192 1.24 10.47 17.25
N THR A 193 0.62 11.33 16.42
CA THR A 193 -0.81 11.24 16.09
C THR A 193 -1.05 10.35 14.88
N TRP A 194 -2.18 9.67 14.85
CA TRP A 194 -2.71 8.97 13.69
C TRP A 194 -3.52 9.93 12.83
N ARG A 195 -3.38 9.84 11.52
CA ARG A 195 -4.23 10.56 10.56
C ARG A 195 -4.92 9.58 9.63
N LEU A 196 -6.22 9.78 9.45
CA LEU A 196 -7.06 9.09 8.49
C LEU A 196 -7.40 10.07 7.37
N TRP A 197 -7.15 9.71 6.12
CA TRP A 197 -7.75 10.34 4.95
C TRP A 197 -8.91 9.49 4.43
N TYR A 198 -9.90 10.14 3.83
CA TYR A 198 -11.10 9.50 3.27
C TYR A 198 -11.74 10.43 2.24
N LYS A 199 -12.51 9.89 1.30
CA LYS A 199 -13.38 10.68 0.43
C LYS A 199 -14.66 11.07 1.18
N ASP A 200 -15.09 12.33 1.08
CA ASP A 200 -16.39 12.79 1.55
C ASP A 200 -17.28 13.20 0.37
N GLU A 201 -18.27 12.36 0.02
CA GLU A 201 -19.19 12.69 -1.08
C GLU A 201 -20.13 13.86 -0.76
N ARG A 202 -20.30 14.25 0.51
CA ARG A 202 -21.12 15.41 0.87
C ARG A 202 -20.41 16.73 0.58
N ASP A 203 -19.08 16.75 0.59
CA ASP A 203 -18.27 17.90 0.20
C ASP A 203 -17.53 17.62 -1.12
N HIS A 204 -18.30 17.63 -2.22
CA HIS A 204 -17.80 17.57 -3.60
C HIS A 204 -16.94 16.32 -3.94
N SER A 205 -16.97 15.26 -3.13
CA SER A 205 -16.00 14.14 -3.21
C SER A 205 -14.55 14.61 -3.11
N HIS A 206 -14.28 15.61 -2.28
CA HIS A 206 -12.92 15.96 -1.86
C HIS A 206 -12.35 14.88 -0.93
N ILE A 207 -11.02 14.78 -0.88
CA ILE A 207 -10.34 13.98 0.14
C ILE A 207 -10.25 14.81 1.42
N HIS A 208 -10.89 14.32 2.48
CA HIS A 208 -10.92 14.88 3.81
C HIS A 208 -9.95 14.14 4.73
N PHE A 209 -9.71 14.68 5.92
CA PHE A 209 -8.94 13.99 6.95
C PHE A 209 -9.48 14.18 8.37
N ALA A 210 -9.10 13.26 9.25
CA ALA A 210 -9.33 13.29 10.68
C ALA A 210 -8.07 12.86 11.43
N ASP A 211 -7.83 13.44 12.61
CA ASP A 211 -6.72 13.05 13.49
C ASP A 211 -7.22 12.23 14.68
N SER A 212 -6.38 11.34 15.19
CA SER A 212 -6.60 10.56 16.42
C SER A 212 -5.31 10.40 17.22
N THR A 213 -5.40 10.41 18.55
CA THR A 213 -4.27 10.12 19.46
C THR A 213 -4.24 8.67 19.95
N ASP A 214 -5.30 7.91 19.72
CA ASP A 214 -5.55 6.56 20.27
C ASP A 214 -5.97 5.53 19.19
N LEU A 215 -5.93 5.93 17.92
CA LEU A 215 -6.38 5.17 16.74
C LEU A 215 -7.90 4.85 16.73
N ASN A 216 -8.67 5.38 17.68
CA ASN A 216 -10.08 5.01 17.89
C ASN A 216 -11.03 6.21 17.96
N THR A 217 -10.61 7.28 18.62
CA THR A 217 -11.34 8.54 18.76
C THR A 217 -10.83 9.52 17.71
N TRP A 218 -11.66 9.82 16.72
CA TRP A 218 -11.30 10.64 15.55
C TRP A 218 -11.88 12.05 15.65
N THR A 219 -11.08 13.06 15.30
CA THR A 219 -11.50 14.46 15.19
C THR A 219 -11.39 14.91 13.73
N PRO A 220 -12.51 15.13 13.02
CA PRO A 220 -12.50 15.66 11.66
C PRO A 220 -11.81 17.01 11.55
N ARG A 221 -11.06 17.21 10.46
CA ARG A 221 -10.29 18.43 10.17
C ARG A 221 -10.69 19.15 8.89
N GLY A 222 -11.57 18.54 8.09
CA GLY A 222 -12.01 19.06 6.79
C GLY A 222 -11.17 18.51 5.63
N ALA A 223 -11.22 19.20 4.49
CA ALA A 223 -10.53 18.79 3.27
C ALA A 223 -8.99 18.87 3.40
N ALA A 224 -8.32 17.82 2.89
CA ALA A 224 -6.87 17.79 2.68
C ALA A 224 -6.49 18.33 1.28
N ILE A 225 -7.31 18.03 0.27
CA ILE A 225 -7.17 18.56 -1.11
C ILE A 225 -8.54 18.92 -1.68
N THR A 226 -8.60 20.02 -2.44
CA THR A 226 -9.85 20.59 -3.00
C THR A 226 -9.69 21.06 -4.45
N ASP A 227 -8.63 20.66 -5.16
CA ASP A 227 -8.46 21.04 -6.58
C ASP A 227 -9.34 20.22 -7.54
N ARG A 228 -9.89 19.10 -7.04
CA ARG A 228 -10.71 18.13 -7.77
C ARG A 228 -11.50 17.24 -6.83
N SER A 229 -12.60 16.69 -7.32
CA SER A 229 -13.18 15.44 -6.79
C SER A 229 -12.19 14.28 -7.01
N SER A 230 -12.05 13.37 -6.05
CA SER A 230 -11.24 12.13 -6.14
C SER A 230 -11.65 11.09 -5.10
N GLU A 231 -11.18 9.86 -5.24
CA GLU A 231 -11.35 8.77 -4.26
C GLU A 231 -10.05 7.99 -4.02
N GLY A 232 -10.08 6.89 -3.28
CA GLY A 232 -8.91 6.03 -3.01
C GLY A 232 -7.62 6.75 -2.59
N PRO A 233 -7.63 7.59 -1.54
CA PRO A 233 -6.41 8.20 -1.04
C PRO A 233 -5.47 7.13 -0.48
N ILE A 234 -4.19 7.16 -0.84
CA ILE A 234 -3.12 6.38 -0.23
C ILE A 234 -1.96 7.31 0.12
N VAL A 235 -1.59 7.35 1.41
CA VAL A 235 -0.48 8.15 1.92
C VAL A 235 0.69 7.25 2.34
N PHE A 236 1.90 7.64 1.95
CA PHE A 236 3.15 6.96 2.32
C PHE A 236 4.31 7.97 2.38
N ARG A 237 5.43 7.61 3.03
CA ARG A 237 6.63 8.46 3.11
C ARG A 237 7.79 7.86 2.32
N TRP A 238 8.28 8.55 1.29
CA TRP A 238 9.37 8.09 0.43
C TRP A 238 10.20 9.26 -0.11
N HIS A 239 11.52 9.07 -0.23
CA HIS A 239 12.48 10.14 -0.57
C HIS A 239 12.29 11.43 0.27
N ASP A 240 12.20 11.26 1.59
CA ASP A 240 12.01 12.31 2.61
C ASP A 240 10.74 13.18 2.51
N GLU A 241 9.87 12.90 1.56
CA GLU A 241 8.57 13.54 1.39
C GLU A 241 7.41 12.58 1.71
N TYR A 242 6.26 13.16 2.07
CA TYR A 242 4.98 12.45 2.07
C TYR A 242 4.38 12.53 0.68
N TRP A 243 3.85 11.41 0.22
CA TRP A 243 3.14 11.30 -1.04
C TRP A 243 1.69 10.92 -0.78
N MET A 244 0.77 11.49 -1.55
CA MET A 244 -0.62 11.06 -1.62
C MET A 244 -0.93 10.69 -3.07
N ILE A 245 -1.44 9.48 -3.26
CA ILE A 245 -2.05 9.02 -4.52
C ILE A 245 -3.56 9.01 -4.32
N VAL A 246 -4.33 9.44 -5.33
CA VAL A 246 -5.80 9.41 -5.33
C VAL A 246 -6.30 8.93 -6.69
N ASP A 247 -7.40 8.19 -6.76
CA ASP A 247 -8.11 7.96 -8.03
C ASP A 247 -8.88 9.23 -8.41
N ALA A 248 -8.52 9.83 -9.54
CA ALA A 248 -9.18 11.03 -10.05
C ALA A 248 -10.22 10.72 -11.15
N TRP A 249 -10.47 9.44 -11.45
CA TRP A 249 -11.26 8.91 -12.57
C TRP A 249 -10.73 9.23 -13.99
N HIS A 250 -9.52 9.79 -14.07
CA HIS A 250 -8.71 9.95 -15.30
C HIS A 250 -7.24 9.59 -15.00
N GLY A 251 -7.05 8.39 -14.44
CA GLY A 251 -5.81 7.97 -13.80
C GLY A 251 -5.67 8.55 -12.39
N LEU A 252 -4.50 8.32 -11.80
CA LEU A 252 -4.26 8.63 -10.40
C LEU A 252 -3.57 9.98 -10.24
N GLY A 253 -4.17 10.86 -9.44
CA GLY A 253 -3.57 12.12 -9.01
C GLY A 253 -2.40 11.84 -8.07
N VAL A 254 -1.32 12.60 -8.22
CA VAL A 254 -0.14 12.54 -7.35
C VAL A 254 0.04 13.87 -6.65
N TYR A 255 0.21 13.84 -5.34
CA TYR A 255 0.50 14.99 -4.50
C TYR A 255 1.70 14.68 -3.61
N HIS A 256 2.46 15.71 -3.25
CA HIS A 256 3.57 15.63 -2.31
C HIS A 256 3.45 16.68 -1.21
N SER A 257 4.06 16.42 -0.06
CA SER A 257 4.00 17.28 1.12
C SER A 257 5.21 17.04 2.02
N THR A 258 5.67 18.09 2.71
CA THR A 258 6.71 17.98 3.75
C THR A 258 6.14 17.73 5.14
N ASP A 259 4.83 17.89 5.34
CA ASP A 259 4.16 17.86 6.66
C ASP A 259 2.84 17.05 6.69
N ALA A 260 2.54 16.31 5.61
CA ALA A 260 1.32 15.53 5.41
C ALA A 260 0.01 16.33 5.59
N THR A 261 0.07 17.65 5.44
CA THR A 261 -1.04 18.58 5.68
C THR A 261 -1.20 19.56 4.53
N ASN A 262 -0.11 20.17 4.08
CA ASN A 262 -0.05 21.07 2.95
C ASN A 262 0.40 20.30 1.70
N TRP A 263 -0.53 20.02 0.79
CA TRP A 263 -0.31 19.18 -0.38
C TRP A 263 -0.08 20.00 -1.64
N GLN A 264 1.00 19.70 -2.36
CA GLN A 264 1.29 20.25 -3.68
C GLN A 264 1.02 19.18 -4.74
N ARG A 265 0.26 19.54 -5.77
CA ARG A 265 -0.13 18.61 -6.84
C ARG A 265 0.95 18.52 -7.92
N GLN A 266 1.35 17.29 -8.27
CA GLN A 266 2.12 17.02 -9.49
C GLN A 266 1.25 17.32 -10.73
N PRO A 267 1.76 18.03 -11.77
CA PRO A 267 0.96 18.40 -12.94
C PRO A 267 0.24 17.21 -13.62
N GLU A 268 0.96 16.11 -13.83
CA GLU A 268 0.46 14.92 -14.52
C GLU A 268 -0.01 13.83 -13.57
N ASN A 269 -1.14 13.20 -13.92
CA ASN A 269 -1.60 11.96 -13.30
C ASN A 269 -0.74 10.76 -13.77
N ILE A 270 -0.50 9.78 -12.89
CA ILE A 270 0.06 8.48 -13.28
C ILE A 270 -1.07 7.52 -13.70
N LEU A 271 -0.74 6.51 -14.53
CA LEU A 271 -1.70 5.50 -15.02
C LEU A 271 -2.96 6.02 -15.77
N GLY A 272 -3.02 7.33 -16.08
CA GLY A 272 -4.10 7.94 -16.87
C GLY A 272 -4.03 7.66 -18.38
N ILE A 273 -2.90 7.16 -18.87
CA ILE A 273 -2.75 6.64 -20.24
C ILE A 273 -2.88 5.11 -20.19
N PRO A 274 -3.79 4.51 -20.99
CA PRO A 274 -3.90 3.06 -21.16
C PRO A 274 -2.57 2.37 -21.52
N GLY A 275 -2.36 1.17 -20.99
CA GLY A 275 -1.21 0.34 -21.34
C GLY A 275 -1.40 -0.40 -22.67
N THR A 276 -0.38 -1.16 -23.08
CA THR A 276 -0.37 -1.95 -24.33
C THR A 276 -0.53 -3.45 -24.10
N ILE A 277 -0.38 -3.91 -22.85
CA ILE A 277 -0.40 -5.33 -22.47
C ILE A 277 -1.85 -5.77 -22.18
N PRO A 278 -2.33 -6.92 -22.69
CA PRO A 278 -3.67 -7.43 -22.38
C PRO A 278 -3.97 -7.48 -20.88
N THR A 279 -5.23 -7.23 -20.52
CA THR A 279 -5.77 -6.97 -19.17
C THR A 279 -5.35 -5.64 -18.53
N ASP A 280 -4.48 -4.88 -19.18
CA ASP A 280 -3.88 -3.64 -18.71
C ASP A 280 -4.06 -2.51 -19.76
N ARG A 281 -5.19 -2.49 -20.50
CA ARG A 281 -5.47 -1.54 -21.60
C ARG A 281 -6.59 -0.52 -21.32
N THR A 282 -6.91 -0.28 -20.04
CA THR A 282 -7.72 0.86 -19.57
C THR A 282 -6.87 1.81 -18.74
N ILE A 283 -7.44 2.89 -18.20
CA ILE A 283 -6.77 3.66 -17.12
C ILE A 283 -6.64 2.80 -15.85
N GLY A 284 -5.69 3.14 -14.98
CA GLY A 284 -5.56 2.56 -13.64
C GLY A 284 -6.39 3.32 -12.60
N HIS A 285 -6.93 2.57 -11.64
CA HIS A 285 -7.86 3.04 -10.60
C HIS A 285 -7.33 2.78 -9.18
N HIS A 286 -8.14 3.09 -8.15
CA HIS A 286 -7.87 2.93 -6.71
C HIS A 286 -6.75 1.92 -6.41
N ALA A 287 -5.66 2.45 -5.84
CA ALA A 287 -4.39 1.78 -5.76
C ALA A 287 -3.99 1.47 -4.31
N ASP A 288 -2.86 0.79 -4.17
CA ASP A 288 -2.13 0.65 -2.91
C ASP A 288 -0.63 0.65 -3.15
N ILE A 289 0.14 1.17 -2.19
CA ILE A 289 1.58 1.38 -2.31
C ILE A 289 2.34 0.56 -1.28
N ILE A 290 3.31 -0.22 -1.75
CA ILE A 290 4.23 -0.97 -0.91
C ILE A 290 5.66 -0.51 -1.15
N LEU A 291 6.27 0.03 -0.10
CA LEU A 291 7.71 0.30 -0.04
C LEU A 291 8.44 -0.99 0.40
N SER A 292 9.54 -1.30 -0.29
CA SER A 292 10.37 -2.49 -0.07
C SER A 292 11.83 -2.15 -0.33
N GLY A 293 12.65 -2.10 0.72
CA GLY A 293 13.98 -1.52 0.67
C GLY A 293 13.95 -0.08 0.12
N GLN A 294 14.62 0.14 -1.02
CA GLN A 294 14.66 1.44 -1.71
C GLN A 294 13.61 1.57 -2.84
N ARG A 295 12.75 0.57 -3.04
CA ARG A 295 11.82 0.48 -4.17
C ARG A 295 10.39 0.69 -3.71
N ALA A 296 9.54 1.21 -4.59
CA ALA A 296 8.11 1.40 -4.36
C ALA A 296 7.32 0.67 -5.44
N TYR A 297 6.31 -0.11 -5.04
CA TYR A 297 5.41 -0.78 -5.97
C TYR A 297 3.99 -0.22 -5.83
N ILE A 298 3.34 0.01 -6.96
CA ILE A 298 1.93 0.37 -7.04
C ILE A 298 1.11 -0.84 -7.47
N PHE A 299 0.21 -1.27 -6.60
CA PHE A 299 -0.87 -2.21 -6.89
C PHE A 299 -2.09 -1.39 -7.29
N TYR A 300 -2.78 -1.72 -8.37
CA TYR A 300 -3.93 -0.96 -8.85
C TYR A 300 -4.87 -1.88 -9.60
N PHE A 301 -6.13 -1.49 -9.78
CA PHE A 301 -7.05 -2.25 -10.62
C PHE A 301 -7.29 -1.60 -11.98
N THR A 302 -7.65 -2.43 -12.96
CA THR A 302 -8.08 -2.02 -14.31
C THR A 302 -9.40 -2.69 -14.66
N HIS A 303 -10.26 -1.98 -15.40
CA HIS A 303 -11.47 -2.56 -16.00
C HIS A 303 -11.10 -3.43 -17.20
N GLN A 304 -11.87 -4.48 -17.48
CA GLN A 304 -11.64 -5.39 -18.61
C GLN A 304 -12.54 -5.05 -19.80
N GLY A 305 -12.57 -3.76 -20.14
CA GLY A 305 -13.40 -3.19 -21.20
C GLY A 305 -12.61 -2.70 -22.40
N GLY A 306 -13.31 -2.36 -23.48
CA GLY A 306 -12.74 -1.84 -24.72
C GLY A 306 -11.83 -2.89 -25.37
N PRO A 307 -10.51 -2.65 -25.51
CA PRO A 307 -9.61 -3.65 -26.08
C PRO A 307 -9.57 -4.98 -25.33
N ASP A 308 -9.87 -4.97 -24.03
CA ASP A 308 -9.87 -6.14 -23.13
C ASP A 308 -11.27 -6.78 -22.94
N ASP A 309 -12.32 -6.31 -23.64
CA ASP A 309 -13.66 -6.95 -23.60
C ASP A 309 -13.62 -8.37 -24.18
N ASP A 310 -14.14 -9.34 -23.43
CA ASP A 310 -14.45 -10.68 -23.91
C ASP A 310 -15.91 -10.76 -24.37
N PRO A 311 -16.19 -10.87 -25.69
CA PRO A 311 -17.56 -10.92 -26.20
C PRO A 311 -18.30 -12.23 -25.88
N SER A 312 -17.62 -13.24 -25.33
CA SER A 312 -18.26 -14.45 -24.81
C SER A 312 -18.77 -14.31 -23.38
N LEU A 313 -18.33 -13.26 -22.65
CA LEU A 313 -18.72 -12.99 -21.27
C LEU A 313 -19.71 -11.81 -21.20
N PRO A 314 -20.94 -12.03 -20.69
CA PRO A 314 -21.85 -10.93 -20.37
C PRO A 314 -21.17 -9.90 -19.46
N HIS A 315 -21.37 -8.62 -19.77
CA HIS A 315 -20.84 -7.48 -19.01
C HIS A 315 -19.31 -7.51 -18.78
N SER A 316 -18.52 -8.04 -19.73
CA SER A 316 -17.05 -8.17 -19.59
C SER A 316 -16.36 -6.89 -19.08
N GLY A 317 -16.69 -5.71 -19.63
CA GLY A 317 -16.13 -4.42 -19.18
C GLY A 317 -16.32 -4.07 -17.69
N SER A 318 -17.28 -4.70 -16.99
CA SER A 318 -17.47 -4.55 -15.55
C SER A 318 -16.45 -5.34 -14.72
N ARG A 319 -15.80 -6.35 -15.31
CA ARG A 319 -14.76 -7.17 -14.65
C ARG A 319 -13.54 -6.34 -14.35
N THR A 320 -12.86 -6.66 -13.26
CA THR A 320 -11.65 -5.96 -12.84
C THR A 320 -10.58 -6.92 -12.36
N VAL A 321 -9.34 -6.59 -12.69
CA VAL A 321 -8.13 -7.34 -12.29
C VAL A 321 -7.18 -6.43 -11.55
N ILE A 322 -6.37 -7.00 -10.67
CA ILE A 322 -5.26 -6.28 -10.04
C ILE A 322 -4.03 -6.40 -10.94
N GLN A 323 -3.35 -5.27 -11.12
CA GLN A 323 -2.07 -5.10 -11.79
C GLN A 323 -1.02 -4.64 -10.77
N ILE A 324 0.25 -4.72 -11.16
CA ILE A 324 1.36 -4.10 -10.42
C ILE A 324 2.28 -3.38 -11.40
N ALA A 325 2.91 -2.31 -10.91
CA ALA A 325 4.05 -1.66 -11.55
C ALA A 325 5.04 -1.14 -10.49
N GLU A 326 6.27 -0.81 -10.91
CA GLU A 326 7.22 -0.11 -10.05
C GLU A 326 7.04 1.40 -10.19
N LEU A 327 6.98 2.11 -9.06
CA LEU A 327 7.03 3.56 -9.02
C LEU A 327 8.49 4.00 -9.03
N HIS A 328 8.78 5.03 -9.83
CA HIS A 328 10.09 5.65 -9.92
C HIS A 328 9.97 7.13 -9.52
N TRP A 329 10.77 7.53 -8.53
CA TRP A 329 10.97 8.93 -8.18
C TRP A 329 12.09 9.52 -9.06
N ASN A 330 11.76 10.59 -9.79
CA ASN A 330 12.65 11.26 -10.73
C ASN A 330 12.59 12.77 -10.49
N ASN A 331 13.61 13.35 -9.85
CA ASN A 331 13.75 14.79 -9.62
C ASN A 331 12.50 15.47 -9.00
N GLY A 332 11.89 14.85 -7.99
CA GLY A 332 10.69 15.39 -7.32
C GLY A 332 9.35 15.02 -7.98
N ALA A 333 9.34 14.14 -8.98
CA ALA A 333 8.12 13.61 -9.58
C ALA A 333 8.03 12.08 -9.45
N LEU A 334 6.84 11.55 -9.19
CA LEU A 334 6.55 10.11 -9.28
C LEU A 334 6.08 9.75 -10.69
N THR A 335 6.67 8.68 -11.20
CA THR A 335 6.45 8.18 -12.57
C THR A 335 6.32 6.65 -12.54
N VAL A 336 5.68 6.09 -13.57
CA VAL A 336 5.44 4.64 -13.70
C VAL A 336 5.39 4.27 -15.18
N ASP A 337 6.13 3.23 -15.58
CA ASP A 337 5.93 2.59 -16.88
C ASP A 337 5.31 1.19 -16.68
N ARG A 338 3.98 1.17 -16.71
CA ARG A 338 3.17 -0.06 -16.60
C ARG A 338 3.46 -1.10 -17.68
N ASN A 339 4.10 -0.73 -18.79
CA ASN A 339 4.40 -1.64 -19.89
C ASN A 339 5.73 -2.39 -19.71
N GLN A 340 6.55 -2.03 -18.71
CA GLN A 340 7.75 -2.83 -18.39
C GLN A 340 7.41 -4.08 -17.59
N PRO A 341 8.17 -5.18 -17.74
CA PRO A 341 8.12 -6.32 -16.83
C PRO A 341 8.45 -5.87 -15.40
N THR A 342 7.47 -5.96 -14.50
CA THR A 342 7.67 -5.58 -13.10
C THR A 342 8.34 -6.73 -12.36
N HIS A 343 9.62 -6.57 -12.01
CA HIS A 343 10.31 -7.52 -11.15
C HIS A 343 9.99 -7.20 -9.69
N VAL A 344 9.30 -8.10 -9.00
CA VAL A 344 8.76 -7.88 -7.66
C VAL A 344 9.60 -8.59 -6.61
N TRP A 345 10.03 -7.82 -5.62
CA TRP A 345 10.57 -8.30 -4.36
C TRP A 345 10.01 -7.47 -3.22
N LEU A 346 9.04 -8.02 -2.50
CA LEU A 346 8.51 -7.48 -1.25
C LEU A 346 9.24 -8.10 -0.04
N GLU A 347 9.95 -7.27 0.73
CA GLU A 347 10.73 -7.68 1.90
C GLU A 347 9.83 -8.01 3.10
N PRO A 348 10.03 -9.16 3.81
CA PRO A 348 9.27 -9.48 5.02
C PRO A 348 9.29 -8.40 6.09
N GLY A 349 8.12 -7.97 6.56
CA GLY A 349 7.98 -6.94 7.59
C GLY A 349 6.81 -6.02 7.30
N GLU A 350 6.70 -4.95 8.08
CA GLU A 350 5.69 -3.93 7.81
C GLU A 350 6.18 -3.02 6.68
N PRO A 351 5.36 -2.82 5.62
CA PRO A 351 5.67 -1.81 4.61
C PRO A 351 5.58 -0.42 5.23
N ASN A 352 6.52 0.46 4.90
CA ASN A 352 6.59 1.83 5.43
C ASN A 352 5.43 2.72 4.91
N ARG A 353 4.25 2.55 5.50
CA ARG A 353 3.28 3.64 5.64
C ARG A 353 3.60 4.35 6.95
#